data_AF-A0AAW9RCS7-F1
#
_entry.id   AF-A0AAW9RCS7-F1
#
_cell.length_a   1.000
_cell.length_b   1.000
_cell.length_c   1.000
_cell.angle_alpha   90.00
_cell.angle_beta   90.00
_cell.angle_gamma   90.00
#
_symmetry.space_group_name_H-M   'P 1'
#
loop_
_entity.id
_entity.type
_entity.pdbx_description
1 polymer ?
#
loop_
_entity_poly.entity_id
_entity_poly.type
_entity_poly.pdbx_seq_one_letter_code
_entity_poly.pdbx_strand_id
1 'polypeptide(L)' 'MLGPSFEYQAKELFAQFGIPVPAGKIARTPDEAVEAAKAIGGDFWVVKAQIHAGGR' A
#
# COMPACT_ATOMS: atom_id res chain seq x y z
N MET A 1 -7.37 21.66 -3.11
CA MET A 1 -6.36 21.37 -4.15
C MET A 1 -5.79 20.00 -3.85
N LEU A 2 -6.21 18.96 -4.58
CA LEU A 2 -5.68 17.60 -4.38
C LEU A 2 -4.32 17.53 -5.06
N GLY A 3 -3.25 17.40 -4.28
CA GLY A 3 -1.90 17.15 -4.79
C GLY A 3 -1.76 15.74 -5.37
N PRO A 4 -0.58 15.38 -5.91
CA PRO A 4 -0.33 14.01 -6.39
C PRO A 4 -0.54 12.99 -5.25
N SER A 5 -1.19 11.87 -5.56
CA SER A 5 -1.52 10.82 -4.59
C SER A 5 -0.49 9.69 -4.61
N PHE A 6 -0.25 9.09 -3.44
CA PHE A 6 0.45 7.82 -3.34
C PHE A 6 -0.50 6.64 -3.63
N GLU A 7 0.07 5.50 -4.00
CA GLU A 7 -0.71 4.28 -4.29
C GLU A 7 -1.59 3.87 -3.10
N TYR A 8 -1.09 4.00 -1.86
CA TYR A 8 -1.88 3.64 -0.68
C TYR A 8 -3.12 4.53 -0.48
N GLN A 9 -3.02 5.84 -0.76
CA GLN A 9 -4.14 6.78 -0.62
C GLN A 9 -5.22 6.48 -1.66
N ALA A 10 -4.81 6.15 -2.89
CA ALA A 10 -5.75 5.72 -3.92
C ALA A 10 -6.48 4.43 -3.53
N LYS A 11 -5.77 3.46 -2.95
CA LYS A 11 -6.38 2.20 -2.45
C LYS A 11 -7.36 2.44 -1.31
N GLU A 12 -7.01 3.30 -0.35
CA GLU A 12 -7.92 3.68 0.75
C GLU A 12 -9.21 4.32 0.21
N LEU A 13 -9.10 5.21 -0.78
CA LEU A 13 -10.26 5.82 -1.43
C LEU A 13 -11.13 4.78 -2.13
N PHE A 14 -10.54 3.87 -2.92
CA PHE A 14 -11.28 2.81 -3.61
C PHE A 14 -12.01 1.89 -2.63
N ALA A 15 -11.36 1.52 -1.53
CA ALA A 15 -11.98 0.72 -0.48
C ALA A 15 -13.20 1.42 0.15
N GLN A 16 -13.16 2.75 0.35
CA GLN A 16 -14.30 3.53 0.84
C GLN A 16 -15.52 3.47 -0.10
N PHE A 17 -15.29 3.29 -1.40
CA PHE A 17 -16.35 3.10 -2.40
C PHE A 17 -16.71 1.63 -2.66
N GLY A 18 -16.20 0.69 -1.85
CA GLY A 18 -16.46 -0.74 -2.01
C GLY A 18 -15.78 -1.39 -3.22
N ILE A 19 -14.83 -0.70 -3.86
CA ILE A 19 -14.03 -1.26 -4.95
C ILE A 19 -12.97 -2.17 -4.31
N PRO A 20 -12.91 -3.48 -4.67
CA PRO A 20 -11.93 -4.40 -4.10
C PRO A 20 -10.49 -3.95 -4.39
N VAL A 21 -9.65 -3.95 -3.37
CA VAL A 21 -8.22 -3.65 -3.47
C VAL A 21 -7.40 -4.73 -2.74
N PRO A 22 -6.17 -5.04 -3.18
CA PRO A 22 -5.29 -5.96 -2.46
C PRO A 22 -5.00 -5.45 -1.05
N ALA A 23 -4.96 -6.36 -0.08
CA ALA A 23 -4.54 -6.04 1.28
C ALA A 23 -3.11 -5.46 1.27
N GLY A 24 -2.90 -4.41 2.05
CA GLY A 24 -1.61 -3.73 2.14
C GLY A 24 -1.52 -2.86 3.40
N LYS A 25 -0.30 -2.58 3.83
CA LYS A 25 0.00 -1.65 4.93
C LYS A 25 1.19 -0.78 4.55
N ILE A 26 1.17 0.47 5.00
CA ILE A 26 2.32 1.37 4.90
C ILE A 26 3.37 0.96 5.93
N ALA A 27 4.62 0.92 5.49
CA ALA A 27 5.80 0.73 6.32
C ALA A 27 6.79 1.86 6.06
N ARG A 28 7.37 2.43 7.12
CA ARG A 28 8.41 3.46 7.10
C ARG A 28 9.79 2.90 7.45
N THR A 29 9.83 1.69 7.98
CA THR A 29 11.06 0.97 8.34
C THR A 29 11.03 -0.46 7.80
N PRO A 30 12.20 -1.13 7.67
CA PRO A 30 12.24 -2.55 7.31
C PRO A 30 11.46 -3.45 8.28
N ASP A 31 11.54 -3.17 9.58
CA ASP A 31 10.83 -3.95 10.61
C ASP A 31 9.31 -3.80 10.47
N GLU A 32 8.82 -2.59 10.19
CA GLU A 32 7.39 -2.37 9.91
C GLU A 32 6.93 -3.13 8.66
N ALA A 33 7.79 -3.28 7.64
CA ALA A 33 7.46 -4.06 6.45
C ALA A 33 7.36 -5.57 6.76
N VAL A 34 8.22 -6.10 7.63
CA VAL A 34 8.15 -7.50 8.09
C VAL A 34 6.88 -7.75 8.89
N GLU A 35 6.55 -6.87 9.84
CA GLU A 35 5.32 -6.99 10.64
C GLU A 35 4.06 -6.82 9.78
N ALA A 36 4.10 -5.95 8.77
CA ALA A 36 3.04 -5.83 7.78
C ALA A 36 2.80 -7.13 7.01
N ALA A 37 3.87 -7.77 6.50
CA ALA A 37 3.77 -9.03 5.78
C ALA A 37 3.17 -10.14 6.64
N LYS A 38 3.65 -10.29 7.89
CA LYS A 38 3.10 -11.26 8.86
C LYS A 38 1.61 -11.04 9.11
N ALA A 39 1.20 -9.78 9.30
CA ALA A 39 -0.20 -9.46 9.59
C ALA A 39 -1.13 -9.62 8.38
N ILE A 40 -0.64 -9.47 7.16
CA ILE A 40 -1.39 -9.74 5.93
C ILE A 40 -1.54 -11.26 5.72
N GLY A 41 -0.52 -12.03 6.10
CA GLY A 41 -0.45 -13.47 5.85
C GLY A 41 -0.22 -13.82 4.39
N GLY A 42 -0.22 -15.12 4.08
CA GLY A 42 0.11 -15.65 2.75
C GLY A 42 1.57 -16.09 2.61
N ASP A 43 1.95 -16.49 1.40
CA ASP A 43 3.28 -17.02 1.08
C ASP A 43 4.11 -16.07 0.19
N PHE A 44 3.52 -14.97 -0.26
CA PHE A 44 4.14 -14.02 -1.19
C PHE A 44 3.62 -12.59 -0.98
N TRP A 45 4.52 -11.61 -1.07
CA TRP A 45 4.21 -10.18 -0.92
C TRP A 45 4.96 -9.32 -1.94
N VAL A 46 4.39 -8.16 -2.26
CA VAL A 46 5.02 -7.16 -3.11
C VAL A 46 5.30 -5.91 -2.28
N VAL A 47 6.59 -5.55 -2.19
CA VAL A 47 7.01 -4.28 -1.56
C VAL A 47 7.13 -3.23 -2.65
N LYS A 48 6.41 -2.11 -2.47
CA LYS A 48 6.40 -1.00 -3.45
C LYS A 48 6.83 0.29 -2.80
N ALA A 49 7.90 0.89 -3.34
CA ALA A 49 8.31 2.24 -2.94
C ALA A 49 7.14 3.21 -3.13
N GLN A 50 6.82 4.02 -2.12
CA GLN A 50 5.74 5.02 -2.23
C GLN A 50 6.33 6.33 -2.74
N ILE A 51 6.20 6.58 -4.04
CA ILE A 51 6.56 7.84 -4.70
C ILE A 51 5.37 8.33 -5.54
N HIS A 52 5.29 9.64 -5.78
CA HIS A 52 4.25 10.23 -6.64
C HIS A 52 4.43 9.89 -8.13
N ALA A 53 5.63 9.50 -8.56
CA ALA A 53 5.94 9.14 -9.94
C ALA A 53 5.53 7.69 -10.28
N GLY A 54 5.21 7.46 -11.56
CA GLY A 54 5.03 6.12 -12.14
C GLY A 54 6.36 5.44 -12.51
N GLY A 55 6.30 4.21 -13.03
CA GLY A 55 7.48 3.46 -13.54
C GLY A 55 8.22 2.62 -12.50
N ARG A 56 7.53 2.18 -11.44
CA ARG A 56 8.03 1.30 -10.38
C ARG A 56 7.61 -0.15 -10.60
#